data_AF-A0A964WWC5-F1
#
_entry.id   AF-A0A964WWC5-F1
#
_cell.length_a   1.000
_cell.length_b   1.000
_cell.length_c   1.000
_cell.angle_alpha   90.00
_cell.angle_beta   90.00
_cell.angle_gamma   90.00
#
_symmetry.space_group_name_H-M   'P 1'
#
loop_
_entity.id
_entity.type
_entity.pdbx_description
1 polymer ?
#
loop_
_entity_poly.entity_id
_entity_poly.type
_entity_poly.pdbx_seq_one_letter_code
_entity_poly.pdbx_strand_id
1 'polypeptide(L)'
;MISQETKVEFPKTLYALSPSGYVTRYDETNDKFLVSEERELRDEDDVIRVDTIFIKRHINEANYVVGRSGTKLLALMHRAEIVKDSIYRFGPILEGENAEDVLQKYQRGEVPLYAPLFSKMLFTREKVNELKNAPGLDQITRDDLIASLQWRQHIGDAIKSFVEENPDERPHRLYRMVENYRNQKLFLMGYNPYKEVVYNWEKQFAGDDEIITLLTEPISFD
;
A
#
# COMPACT_ATOMS: atom_id res chain seq x y z
N MET A 1 2.62 -19.72 -30.37
CA MET A 1 1.81 -18.49 -30.31
C MET A 1 2.32 -17.70 -29.13
N ILE A 2 3.07 -16.63 -29.38
CA ILE A 2 3.51 -15.72 -28.32
C ILE A 2 2.28 -14.90 -27.98
N SER A 3 1.74 -15.11 -26.78
CA SER A 3 0.72 -14.28 -26.17
C SER A 3 1.14 -12.82 -26.35
N GLN A 4 0.33 -12.01 -27.04
CA GLN A 4 0.51 -10.57 -27.03
C GLN A 4 0.34 -10.15 -25.56
N GLU A 5 1.46 -9.90 -24.87
CA GLU A 5 1.44 -9.27 -23.56
C GLU A 5 0.79 -7.91 -23.76
N THR A 6 -0.46 -7.79 -23.32
CA THR A 6 -1.17 -6.52 -23.27
C THR A 6 -0.29 -5.57 -22.47
N LYS A 7 0.29 -4.58 -23.15
CA LYS A 7 1.13 -3.57 -22.51
C LYS A 7 0.24 -2.81 -21.52
N VAL A 8 0.45 -3.02 -20.23
CA VAL A 8 -0.27 -2.29 -19.17
C VAL A 8 0.18 -0.83 -19.26
N GLU A 9 -0.75 0.07 -19.55
CA GLU A 9 -0.51 1.50 -19.55
C GLU A 9 -0.86 2.06 -18.18
N PHE A 10 0.14 2.56 -17.45
CA PHE A 10 -0.09 3.13 -16.12
C PHE A 10 -0.53 4.60 -16.24
N PRO A 11 -1.61 5.01 -15.56
CA PRO A 11 -1.99 6.41 -15.50
C PRO A 11 -0.86 7.26 -14.91
N LYS A 12 -0.62 8.42 -15.53
CA LYS A 12 0.39 9.38 -15.04
C LYS A 12 -0.01 10.04 -13.73
N THR A 13 -1.30 10.08 -13.42
CA THR A 13 -1.81 10.60 -12.15
C THR A 13 -2.61 9.52 -11.44
N LEU A 14 -2.20 9.24 -10.20
CA LEU A 14 -2.89 8.32 -9.31
C LEU A 14 -3.00 8.93 -7.91
N TYR A 15 -3.80 8.32 -7.05
CA TYR A 15 -4.15 8.87 -5.74
C TYR A 15 -4.03 7.82 -4.64
N ALA A 16 -3.52 8.18 -3.47
CA ALA A 16 -3.60 7.37 -2.27
C ALA A 16 -4.61 7.99 -1.30
N LEU A 17 -5.29 7.15 -0.53
CA LEU A 17 -6.10 7.59 0.62
C LEU A 17 -5.29 7.41 1.90
N SER A 18 -5.32 8.40 2.79
CA SER A 18 -4.72 8.30 4.12
C SER A 18 -5.76 7.95 5.20
N PRO A 19 -5.32 7.41 6.35
CA PRO A 19 -6.19 7.22 7.52
C PRO A 19 -6.86 8.49 8.03
N SER A 20 -6.28 9.67 7.75
CA SER A 20 -6.81 10.97 8.14
C SER A 20 -7.80 11.54 7.11
N GLY A 21 -8.28 10.73 6.16
CA GLY A 21 -9.19 11.14 5.10
C GLY A 21 -8.57 12.02 4.01
N TYR A 22 -7.25 12.28 4.05
CA TYR A 22 -6.58 13.05 3.02
C TYR A 22 -6.33 12.21 1.78
N VAL A 23 -6.44 12.88 0.63
CA VAL A 23 -6.03 12.31 -0.65
C VAL A 23 -4.61 12.77 -0.92
N THR A 24 -3.71 11.85 -1.23
CA THR A 24 -2.38 12.18 -1.72
C THR A 24 -2.33 11.92 -3.22
N ARG A 25 -2.03 12.93 -4.02
CA ARG A 25 -1.84 12.83 -5.45
C ARG A 25 -0.40 12.44 -5.78
N TYR A 26 -0.27 11.52 -6.73
CA TYR A 26 0.99 11.07 -7.31
C TYR A 26 0.97 11.42 -8.79
N ASP A 27 1.79 12.39 -9.20
CA ASP A 27 1.99 12.75 -10.61
C ASP A 27 3.35 12.24 -11.10
N GLU A 28 3.34 11.37 -12.10
CA GLU A 28 4.53 10.90 -12.78
C GLU A 28 4.91 11.84 -13.92
N THR A 29 6.18 12.26 -13.94
CA THR A 29 6.85 12.88 -15.08
C THR A 29 7.96 11.96 -15.59
N ASN A 30 8.69 12.38 -16.62
CA ASN A 30 9.79 11.59 -17.18
C ASN A 30 10.93 11.33 -16.19
N ASP A 31 11.07 12.12 -15.14
CA ASP A 31 12.23 12.15 -14.25
C ASP A 31 11.89 12.04 -12.76
N LYS A 32 10.59 12.04 -12.38
CA LYS A 32 10.17 11.98 -10.99
C LYS A 32 8.71 11.56 -10.82
N PHE A 33 8.38 11.21 -9.58
CA PHE A 33 7.02 11.24 -9.05
C PHE A 33 6.91 12.42 -8.09
N LEU A 34 5.99 13.34 -8.37
CA LEU A 34 5.59 14.41 -7.47
C LEU A 34 4.46 13.89 -6.58
N VAL A 35 4.64 13.99 -5.27
CA VAL A 35 3.69 13.49 -4.27
C VAL A 35 3.17 14.67 -3.47
N SER A 36 1.89 14.99 -3.60
CA SER A 36 1.29 16.16 -2.94
C SER A 36 0.00 15.81 -2.19
N GLU A 37 -0.26 16.49 -1.09
CA GLU A 37 -1.56 16.41 -0.43
C GLU A 37 -2.62 17.21 -1.21
N GLU A 38 -3.81 16.65 -1.37
CA GLU A 38 -4.98 17.34 -1.89
C GLU A 38 -5.94 17.65 -0.74
N ARG A 39 -5.79 18.85 -0.19
CA ARG A 39 -6.66 19.38 0.86
C ARG A 39 -6.70 20.90 0.78
N GLU A 40 -7.75 21.47 1.36
CA GLU A 40 -7.81 22.91 1.57
C GLU A 40 -6.81 23.33 2.66
N LEU A 41 -6.27 24.53 2.49
CA LEU A 41 -5.46 25.18 3.53
C LEU A 41 -6.39 25.62 4.66
N ARG A 42 -5.99 25.35 5.89
CA ARG A 42 -6.77 25.68 7.09
C ARG A 42 -6.60 27.15 7.47
N ASP A 43 -5.41 27.69 7.26
CA ASP A 43 -5.02 29.06 7.58
C ASP A 43 -3.82 29.51 6.72
N GLU A 44 -3.27 30.68 7.03
CA GLU A 44 -2.17 31.32 6.30
C GLU A 44 -0.79 30.68 6.53
N ASP A 45 -0.61 29.94 7.63
CA ASP A 45 0.64 29.26 7.98
C ASP A 45 0.64 27.79 7.50
N ASP A 46 -0.51 27.28 7.08
CA ASP A 46 -0.68 25.93 6.59
C ASP A 46 -0.03 25.73 5.21
N VAL A 47 0.81 24.69 5.09
CA VAL A 47 1.54 24.37 3.87
C VAL A 47 1.16 22.98 3.36
N ILE A 48 0.77 22.91 2.08
CA ILE A 48 0.58 21.63 1.40
C ILE A 48 1.91 20.90 1.35
N ARG A 49 1.95 19.71 1.96
CA ARG A 49 3.13 18.87 1.90
C ARG A 49 3.34 18.39 0.47
N VAL A 50 4.54 18.66 -0.06
CA VAL A 50 5.01 18.15 -1.35
C VAL A 50 6.30 17.38 -1.11
N ASP A 51 6.37 16.16 -1.64
CA ASP A 51 7.55 15.29 -1.65
C ASP A 51 7.89 14.95 -3.11
N THR A 52 9.16 14.66 -3.37
CA THR A 52 9.64 14.31 -4.72
C THR A 52 10.46 13.05 -4.67
N ILE A 53 10.06 12.08 -5.49
CA ILE A 53 10.77 10.81 -5.68
C ILE A 53 11.41 10.89 -7.07
N PHE A 54 12.72 11.06 -7.16
CA PHE A 54 13.44 11.19 -8.43
C PHE A 54 13.64 9.83 -9.09
N ILE A 55 13.30 9.72 -10.36
CA ILE A 55 13.62 8.56 -11.20
C ILE A 55 15.06 8.70 -11.67
N LYS A 56 15.91 7.79 -11.19
CA LYS A 56 17.33 7.73 -11.57
C LYS A 56 17.55 6.87 -12.82
N ARG A 57 16.73 5.84 -13.01
CA ARG A 57 16.78 4.93 -14.17
C ARG A 57 15.41 4.34 -14.44
N HIS A 58 14.99 4.38 -15.70
CA HIS A 58 13.84 3.63 -16.20
C HIS A 58 14.30 2.21 -16.56
N ILE A 59 13.66 1.19 -16.00
CA ILE A 59 13.92 -0.21 -16.37
C ILE A 59 12.87 -0.68 -17.38
N ASN A 60 11.59 -0.50 -17.03
CA ASN A 60 10.44 -0.72 -17.90
C ASN A 60 9.23 0.08 -17.35
N GLU A 61 8.05 -0.06 -17.98
CA GLU A 61 6.82 0.66 -17.61
C GLU A 61 6.38 0.45 -16.14
N ALA A 62 6.75 -0.69 -15.55
CA ALA A 62 6.38 -1.06 -14.19
C ALA A 62 7.49 -0.80 -13.16
N ASN A 63 8.74 -0.59 -13.58
CA ASN A 63 9.91 -0.66 -12.71
C ASN A 63 10.87 0.51 -12.93
N TYR A 64 11.20 1.19 -11.83
CA TYR A 64 12.03 2.38 -11.81
C TYR A 64 13.05 2.28 -10.69
N VAL A 65 14.31 2.63 -10.95
CA VAL A 65 15.23 2.96 -9.84
C VAL A 65 14.95 4.39 -9.43
N VAL A 66 14.62 4.59 -8.15
CA VAL A 66 14.27 5.88 -7.59
C VAL A 66 15.11 6.25 -6.38
N GLY A 67 15.16 7.54 -6.06
CA GLY A 67 15.76 8.05 -4.83
C GLY A 67 15.06 9.32 -4.34
N ARG A 68 15.21 9.63 -3.05
CA ARG A 68 14.72 10.88 -2.45
C ARG A 68 15.90 11.81 -2.16
N SER A 69 15.62 13.10 -2.09
CA SER A 69 16.61 14.07 -1.60
C SER A 69 17.03 13.73 -0.18
N GLY A 70 18.33 13.69 0.09
CA GLY A 70 18.88 13.43 1.42
C GLY A 70 19.00 11.95 1.81
N THR A 71 18.51 11.01 1.00
CA THR A 71 18.71 9.57 1.22
C THR A 71 19.86 9.05 0.35
N LYS A 72 20.83 8.34 0.95
CA LYS A 72 21.93 7.72 0.19
C LYS A 72 21.47 6.48 -0.59
N LEU A 73 20.54 5.72 -0.03
CA LEU A 73 20.01 4.51 -0.65
C LEU A 73 19.03 4.84 -1.78
N LEU A 74 19.10 4.04 -2.84
CA LEU A 74 18.13 3.99 -3.92
C LEU A 74 17.22 2.78 -3.75
N ALA A 75 16.01 2.86 -4.29
CA ALA A 75 15.06 1.77 -4.26
C ALA A 75 14.59 1.41 -5.67
N LEU A 76 14.28 0.13 -5.89
CA LEU A 76 13.46 -0.29 -7.02
C LEU A 76 11.99 -0.02 -6.68
N MET A 77 11.41 1.00 -7.29
CA MET A 77 9.97 1.24 -7.25
C MET A 77 9.28 0.34 -8.27
N HIS A 78 8.34 -0.46 -7.78
CA HIS A 78 7.53 -1.36 -8.59
C HIS A 78 6.07 -0.92 -8.61
N ARG A 79 5.44 -1.11 -9.76
CA ARG A 79 4.02 -0.90 -9.98
C ARG A 79 3.36 -2.12 -10.59
N ALA A 80 2.17 -2.43 -10.11
CA ALA A 80 1.33 -3.48 -10.69
C ALA A 80 -0.12 -3.01 -10.75
N GLU A 81 -0.81 -3.36 -11.83
CA GLU A 81 -2.25 -3.22 -11.91
C GLU A 81 -2.91 -4.35 -11.10
N ILE A 82 -3.80 -3.99 -10.18
CA ILE A 82 -4.51 -4.93 -9.30
C ILE A 82 -5.96 -5.10 -9.77
N VAL A 83 -6.62 -3.98 -10.07
CA VAL A 83 -7.92 -3.94 -10.74
C VAL A 83 -7.76 -3.03 -11.94
N LYS A 84 -8.10 -3.57 -13.11
CA LYS A 84 -7.92 -2.90 -14.39
C LYS A 84 -8.49 -1.48 -14.37
N ASP A 85 -7.69 -0.52 -14.83
CA ASP A 85 -8.08 0.90 -14.97
C ASP A 85 -8.58 1.57 -13.67
N SER A 86 -8.27 0.99 -12.49
CA SER A 86 -8.90 1.41 -11.23
C SER A 86 -7.95 1.41 -10.03
N ILE A 87 -7.27 0.29 -9.78
CA ILE A 87 -6.46 0.07 -8.58
C ILE A 87 -5.09 -0.44 -8.97
N TYR A 88 -4.07 0.22 -8.44
CA TYR A 88 -2.67 -0.07 -8.69
C TYR A 88 -1.93 -0.27 -7.37
N ARG A 89 -0.94 -1.15 -7.37
CA ARG A 89 0.05 -1.29 -6.31
C ARG A 89 1.25 -0.43 -6.66
N PHE A 90 1.80 0.29 -5.68
CA PHE A 90 2.99 1.13 -5.84
C PHE A 90 3.87 1.06 -4.59
N GLY A 91 5.12 0.62 -4.72
CA GLY A 91 6.01 0.58 -3.58
C GLY A 91 7.46 0.20 -3.91
N PRO A 92 8.40 0.53 -3.01
CA PRO A 92 9.75 0.01 -3.11
C PRO A 92 9.74 -1.49 -2.83
N ILE A 93 10.44 -2.27 -3.67
CA ILE A 93 10.54 -3.72 -3.50
C ILE A 93 11.97 -4.23 -3.29
N LEU A 94 12.96 -3.35 -3.45
CA LEU A 94 14.38 -3.67 -3.31
C LEU A 94 15.15 -2.38 -3.04
N GLU A 95 16.22 -2.46 -2.27
CA GLU A 95 17.10 -1.32 -2.00
C GLU A 95 18.56 -1.62 -2.36
N GLY A 96 19.30 -0.56 -2.68
CA GLY A 96 20.70 -0.66 -3.04
C GLY A 96 21.43 0.67 -2.93
N GLU A 97 22.76 0.61 -2.95
CA GLU A 97 23.61 1.79 -2.76
C GLU A 97 23.63 2.70 -3.99
N ASN A 98 23.39 2.13 -5.17
CA ASN A 98 23.37 2.83 -6.44
C ASN A 98 22.48 2.10 -7.46
N ALA A 99 22.27 2.72 -8.62
CA ALA A 99 21.32 2.21 -9.61
C ALA A 99 21.75 0.90 -10.28
N GLU A 100 23.05 0.60 -10.29
CA GLU A 100 23.58 -0.64 -10.85
C GLU A 100 23.42 -1.80 -9.87
N ASP A 101 23.71 -1.58 -8.58
CA ASP A 101 23.44 -2.56 -7.52
C ASP A 101 21.96 -2.98 -7.49
N VAL A 102 21.05 -2.00 -7.51
CA VAL A 102 19.61 -2.27 -7.57
C VAL A 102 19.23 -3.12 -8.79
N LEU A 103 19.78 -2.80 -9.97
CA LEU A 103 19.48 -3.56 -11.18
C LEU A 103 20.00 -5.00 -11.11
N GLN A 104 21.22 -5.20 -10.61
CA GLN A 104 21.83 -6.52 -10.50
C GLN A 104 21.08 -7.41 -9.51
N LYS A 105 20.70 -6.87 -8.34
CA LYS A 105 19.84 -7.58 -7.38
C LYS A 105 18.49 -7.95 -8.01
N TYR A 106 17.87 -7.03 -8.75
CA TYR A 106 16.60 -7.30 -9.44
C TYR A 106 16.71 -8.40 -10.50
N GLN A 107 17.77 -8.36 -11.33
CA GLN A 107 18.02 -9.36 -12.36
C GLN A 107 18.35 -10.74 -11.78
N ARG A 108 18.94 -10.80 -10.58
CA ARG A 108 19.18 -12.04 -9.83
C ARG A 108 17.95 -12.56 -9.09
N GLY A 109 16.84 -11.82 -9.10
CA GLY A 109 15.60 -12.22 -8.43
C GLY A 109 15.64 -12.07 -6.91
N GLU A 110 16.52 -11.22 -6.37
CA GLU A 110 16.71 -11.02 -4.92
C GLU A 110 15.61 -10.14 -4.28
N VAL A 111 14.38 -10.22 -4.78
CA VAL A 111 13.24 -9.45 -4.22
C VAL A 111 12.78 -10.15 -2.94
N PRO A 112 12.83 -9.50 -1.76
CA PRO A 112 12.41 -10.12 -0.51
C PRO A 112 10.93 -10.50 -0.54
N LEU A 113 10.57 -11.61 0.11
CA LEU A 113 9.19 -12.10 0.14
C LEU A 113 8.22 -11.06 0.73
N TYR A 114 8.68 -10.29 1.70
CA TYR A 114 7.90 -9.24 2.36
C TYR A 114 7.79 -7.93 1.58
N ALA A 115 8.52 -7.75 0.48
CA ALA A 115 8.53 -6.50 -0.29
C ALA A 115 7.13 -5.98 -0.67
N PRO A 116 6.17 -6.84 -1.10
CA PRO A 116 4.81 -6.38 -1.41
C PRO A 116 4.07 -5.76 -0.22
N LEU A 117 4.41 -6.10 1.03
CA LEU A 117 3.76 -5.57 2.24
C LEU A 117 4.08 -4.08 2.49
N PHE A 118 5.12 -3.56 1.85
CA PHE A 118 5.47 -2.14 1.88
C PHE A 118 4.78 -1.31 0.79
N SER A 119 4.10 -1.98 -0.14
CA SER A 119 3.43 -1.28 -1.22
C SER A 119 2.14 -0.64 -0.74
N LYS A 120 1.81 0.50 -1.35
CA LYS A 120 0.54 1.19 -1.17
C LYS A 120 -0.40 0.85 -2.30
N MET A 121 -1.70 1.00 -2.04
CA MET A 121 -2.72 1.05 -3.07
C MET A 121 -2.82 2.49 -3.57
N LEU A 122 -2.71 2.65 -4.88
CA LEU A 122 -3.02 3.87 -5.60
C LEU A 122 -4.26 3.64 -6.46
N PHE A 123 -5.03 4.70 -6.63
CA PHE A 123 -6.35 4.67 -7.23
C PHE A 123 -6.43 5.68 -8.37
N THR A 124 -7.27 5.42 -9.36
CA THR A 124 -7.70 6.48 -10.28
C THR A 124 -8.59 7.50 -9.55
N ARG A 125 -8.77 8.69 -10.13
CA ARG A 125 -9.66 9.72 -9.56
C ARG A 125 -11.09 9.18 -9.40
N GLU A 126 -11.57 8.44 -10.39
CA GLU A 126 -12.88 7.82 -10.38
C GLU A 126 -13.03 6.87 -9.18
N LYS A 127 -12.06 5.98 -8.97
CA LYS A 127 -12.08 5.07 -7.83
C LYS A 127 -12.02 5.79 -6.48
N VAL A 128 -11.27 6.89 -6.38
CA VAL A 128 -11.30 7.74 -5.17
C VAL A 128 -12.71 8.29 -4.90
N ASN A 129 -13.40 8.78 -5.93
CA ASN A 129 -14.74 9.32 -5.78
C ASN A 129 -15.77 8.24 -5.41
N GLU A 130 -15.63 7.04 -5.96
CA GLU A 130 -16.41 5.86 -5.55
C GLU A 130 -16.17 5.54 -4.07
N LEU A 131 -14.91 5.43 -3.65
CA LEU A 131 -14.53 5.10 -2.27
C LEU A 131 -14.94 6.15 -1.25
N LYS A 132 -15.05 7.44 -1.62
CA LYS A 132 -15.61 8.47 -0.74
C LYS A 132 -17.05 8.16 -0.31
N ASN A 133 -17.82 7.51 -1.19
CA ASN A 133 -19.22 7.18 -0.95
C ASN A 133 -19.44 5.71 -0.50
N ALA A 134 -18.38 4.89 -0.51
CA ALA A 134 -18.41 3.51 -0.08
C ALA A 134 -18.82 3.35 1.41
N PRO A 135 -19.32 2.16 1.80
CA PRO A 135 -19.54 1.82 3.21
C PRO A 135 -18.23 1.91 4.02
N GLY A 136 -18.36 2.41 5.24
CA GLY A 136 -17.28 2.43 6.23
C GLY A 136 -17.24 1.12 7.02
N LEU A 137 -16.37 1.09 8.04
CA LEU A 137 -16.25 -0.07 8.94
C LEU A 137 -17.46 -0.25 9.87
N ASP A 138 -18.27 0.79 10.06
CA ASP A 138 -19.55 0.74 10.77
C ASP A 138 -20.62 -0.10 10.04
N GLN A 139 -20.44 -0.31 8.73
CA GLN A 139 -21.41 -0.98 7.85
C GLN A 139 -20.92 -2.33 7.32
N ILE A 140 -19.76 -2.78 7.77
CA ILE A 140 -19.23 -4.08 7.37
C ILE A 140 -20.08 -5.23 7.91
N THR A 141 -20.22 -6.27 7.11
CA THR A 141 -20.93 -7.48 7.54
C THR A 141 -20.01 -8.40 8.34
N ARG A 142 -20.62 -9.36 9.04
CA ARG A 142 -19.91 -10.45 9.72
C ARG A 142 -18.94 -11.16 8.77
N ASP A 143 -19.45 -11.61 7.63
CA ASP A 143 -18.71 -12.44 6.69
C ASP A 143 -17.56 -11.65 6.02
N ASP A 144 -17.79 -10.38 5.71
CA ASP A 144 -16.75 -9.49 5.16
C ASP A 144 -15.65 -9.19 6.18
N LEU A 145 -16.01 -9.04 7.46
CA LEU A 145 -15.02 -8.88 8.53
C LEU A 145 -14.14 -10.12 8.63
N ILE A 146 -14.74 -11.31 8.70
CA ILE A 146 -14.00 -12.58 8.75
C ILE A 146 -13.07 -12.70 7.55
N ALA A 147 -13.58 -12.45 6.34
CA ALA A 147 -12.77 -12.49 5.12
C ALA A 147 -11.61 -11.48 5.15
N SER A 148 -11.81 -10.29 5.73
CA SER A 148 -10.74 -9.29 5.88
C SER A 148 -9.67 -9.70 6.90
N LEU A 149 -10.03 -10.54 7.89
CA LEU A 149 -9.15 -11.03 8.96
C LEU A 149 -8.41 -12.33 8.61
N GLN A 150 -8.77 -13.00 7.52
CA GLN A 150 -8.08 -14.18 6.99
C GLN A 150 -6.72 -13.86 6.33
N TRP A 151 -6.00 -12.86 6.82
CA TRP A 151 -4.69 -12.48 6.28
C TRP A 151 -3.54 -13.33 6.81
N ARG A 152 -3.69 -13.92 8.00
CA ARG A 152 -2.61 -14.64 8.72
C ARG A 152 -1.91 -15.68 7.84
N GLN A 153 -2.67 -16.55 7.17
CA GLN A 153 -2.11 -17.55 6.25
C GLN A 153 -1.48 -16.94 4.99
N HIS A 154 -2.01 -15.82 4.50
CA HIS A 154 -1.58 -15.22 3.23
C HIS A 154 -0.27 -14.42 3.34
N ILE A 155 -0.04 -13.76 4.48
CA ILE A 155 1.14 -12.91 4.67
C ILE A 155 2.06 -13.41 5.79
N GLY A 156 1.74 -14.52 6.45
CA GLY A 156 2.50 -15.07 7.57
C GLY A 156 3.96 -15.32 7.22
N ASP A 157 4.23 -16.07 6.16
CA ASP A 157 5.60 -16.37 5.70
C ASP A 157 6.40 -15.10 5.36
N ALA A 158 5.73 -14.12 4.75
CA ALA A 158 6.32 -12.84 4.43
C ALA A 158 6.69 -12.06 5.70
N ILE A 159 5.78 -11.98 6.68
CA ILE A 159 6.06 -11.32 7.96
C ILE A 159 7.18 -12.06 8.72
N LYS A 160 7.18 -13.39 8.71
CA LYS A 160 8.21 -14.20 9.35
C LYS A 160 9.59 -13.92 8.75
N SER A 161 9.72 -13.99 7.42
CA SER A 161 10.96 -13.62 6.71
C SER A 161 11.40 -12.20 7.04
N PHE A 162 10.46 -11.25 7.14
CA PHE A 162 10.82 -9.88 7.54
C PHE A 162 11.39 -9.79 8.96
N VAL A 163 10.78 -10.46 9.94
CA VAL A 163 11.25 -10.47 11.34
C VAL A 163 12.60 -11.16 11.47
N GLU A 164 12.82 -12.27 10.77
CA GLU A 164 14.08 -13.01 10.77
C GLU A 164 15.22 -12.19 10.16
N GLU A 165 14.95 -11.44 9.08
CA GLU A 165 15.93 -10.58 8.42
C GLU A 165 16.15 -9.24 9.16
N ASN A 166 15.21 -8.82 10.01
CA ASN A 166 15.23 -7.53 10.70
C ASN A 166 14.90 -7.67 12.20
N PRO A 167 15.74 -8.36 13.00
CA PRO A 167 15.43 -8.70 14.39
C PRO A 167 15.29 -7.50 15.33
N ASP A 168 15.88 -6.35 14.98
CA ASP A 168 15.84 -5.11 15.78
C ASP A 168 14.74 -4.12 15.33
N GLU A 169 13.87 -4.51 14.38
CA GLU A 169 12.85 -3.64 13.84
C GLU A 169 11.74 -3.32 14.85
N ARG A 170 11.18 -2.12 14.75
CA ARG A 170 10.13 -1.66 15.68
C ARG A 170 8.80 -2.38 15.40
N PRO A 171 8.07 -2.83 16.44
CA PRO A 171 6.76 -3.48 16.28
C PRO A 171 5.75 -2.68 15.44
N HIS A 172 5.80 -1.35 15.50
CA HIS A 172 4.99 -0.45 14.65
C HIS A 172 5.08 -0.80 13.15
N ARG A 173 6.23 -1.27 12.66
CA ARG A 173 6.43 -1.60 11.25
C ARG A 173 5.61 -2.83 10.85
N LEU A 174 5.59 -3.84 11.72
CA LEU A 174 4.79 -5.05 11.56
C LEU A 174 3.30 -4.73 11.56
N TYR A 175 2.84 -3.91 12.52
CA TYR A 175 1.44 -3.47 12.57
C TYR A 175 1.00 -2.80 11.26
N ARG A 176 1.86 -1.96 10.68
CA ARG A 176 1.57 -1.30 9.40
C ARG A 176 1.52 -2.25 8.22
N MET A 177 2.33 -3.32 8.19
CA MET A 177 2.26 -4.33 7.13
C MET A 177 0.90 -5.04 7.14
N VAL A 178 0.48 -5.48 8.32
CA VAL A 178 -0.82 -6.15 8.53
C VAL A 178 -1.97 -5.20 8.17
N GLU A 179 -1.92 -3.98 8.69
CA GLU A 179 -2.94 -2.96 8.43
C GLU A 179 -3.05 -2.63 6.93
N ASN A 180 -1.93 -2.43 6.24
CA ASN A 180 -1.92 -2.17 4.79
C ASN A 180 -2.57 -3.31 4.01
N TYR A 181 -2.24 -4.56 4.34
CA TYR A 181 -2.83 -5.72 3.68
C TYR A 181 -4.33 -5.84 3.95
N ARG A 182 -4.76 -5.69 5.21
CA ARG A 182 -6.18 -5.71 5.59
C ARG A 182 -6.94 -4.61 4.85
N ASN A 183 -6.41 -3.39 4.83
CA ASN A 183 -7.04 -2.27 4.15
C ASN A 183 -7.09 -2.49 2.63
N GLN A 184 -6.07 -3.11 2.03
CA GLN A 184 -6.12 -3.54 0.63
C GLN A 184 -7.31 -4.49 0.40
N LYS A 185 -7.53 -5.49 1.27
CA LYS A 185 -8.66 -6.41 1.13
C LYS A 185 -10.00 -5.68 1.24
N LEU A 186 -10.14 -4.76 2.19
CA LEU A 186 -11.35 -3.96 2.37
C LEU A 186 -11.64 -3.09 1.14
N PHE A 187 -10.62 -2.45 0.55
CA PHE A 187 -10.80 -1.71 -0.71
C PHE A 187 -11.27 -2.59 -1.86
N LEU A 188 -10.74 -3.81 -1.96
CA LEU A 188 -11.14 -4.78 -2.99
C LEU A 188 -12.56 -5.32 -2.76
N MET A 189 -13.02 -5.34 -1.51
CA MET A 189 -14.40 -5.67 -1.13
C MET A 189 -15.36 -4.48 -1.30
N GLY A 190 -14.87 -3.30 -1.70
CA GLY A 190 -15.69 -2.11 -1.91
C GLY A 190 -15.92 -1.26 -0.66
N TYR A 191 -15.18 -1.50 0.43
CA TYR A 191 -15.21 -0.68 1.64
C TYR A 191 -14.19 0.46 1.59
N ASN A 192 -14.49 1.52 2.33
CA ASN A 192 -13.52 2.57 2.65
C ASN A 192 -13.10 2.46 4.13
N PRO A 193 -11.96 1.81 4.45
CA PRO A 193 -11.46 1.65 5.82
C PRO A 193 -11.03 2.97 6.47
N TYR A 194 -10.93 4.06 5.70
CA TYR A 194 -10.53 5.39 6.18
C TYR A 194 -11.70 6.36 6.32
N LYS A 195 -12.94 5.90 6.10
CA LYS A 195 -14.13 6.72 6.35
C LYS A 195 -14.24 6.99 7.85
N GLU A 196 -14.27 8.26 8.23
CA GLU A 196 -14.45 8.65 9.63
C GLU A 196 -15.86 8.28 10.09
N VAL A 197 -15.94 7.22 10.91
CA VAL A 197 -17.17 6.72 11.50
C VAL A 197 -16.89 6.31 12.95
N VAL A 198 -17.87 6.44 13.83
CA VAL A 198 -17.76 5.94 15.20
C VAL A 198 -18.00 4.44 15.17
N TYR A 199 -16.97 3.65 14.83
CA TYR A 199 -17.05 2.19 14.84
C TYR A 199 -16.39 1.60 16.09
N ASN A 200 -17.01 0.56 16.65
CA ASN A 200 -16.45 -0.26 17.72
C ASN A 200 -16.82 -1.72 17.43
N TRP A 201 -15.82 -2.49 16.98
CA TRP A 201 -15.98 -3.90 16.64
C TRP A 201 -16.55 -4.74 17.80
N GLU A 202 -16.08 -4.50 19.03
CA GLU A 202 -16.51 -5.24 20.21
C GLU A 202 -18.00 -5.07 20.49
N LYS A 203 -18.52 -3.85 20.29
CA LYS A 203 -19.96 -3.58 20.47
C LYS A 203 -20.81 -4.11 19.32
N GLN A 204 -20.33 -3.97 18.08
CA GLN A 204 -21.06 -4.39 16.89
C GLN A 204 -21.21 -5.91 16.80
N PHE A 205 -20.19 -6.65 17.23
CA PHE A 205 -20.16 -8.12 17.21
C PHE A 205 -20.16 -8.70 18.63
N ALA A 206 -20.77 -8.00 19.59
CA ALA A 206 -20.91 -8.47 20.96
C ALA A 206 -21.69 -9.81 20.97
N GLY A 207 -21.06 -10.85 21.53
CA GLY A 207 -21.62 -12.21 21.57
C GLY A 207 -21.30 -13.08 20.35
N ASP A 208 -20.49 -12.61 19.40
CA ASP A 208 -19.92 -13.42 18.32
C ASP A 208 -18.50 -13.85 18.70
N ASP A 209 -18.41 -14.95 19.45
CA ASP A 209 -17.15 -15.45 20.02
C ASP A 209 -16.07 -15.65 18.94
N GLU A 210 -16.45 -16.11 17.74
CA GLU A 210 -15.52 -16.29 16.63
C GLU A 210 -14.87 -14.97 16.20
N ILE A 211 -15.68 -13.92 15.99
CA ILE A 211 -15.16 -12.60 15.63
C ILE A 211 -14.30 -12.01 16.75
N ILE A 212 -14.77 -12.10 18.01
CA ILE A 212 -14.03 -11.56 19.14
C ILE A 212 -12.67 -12.24 19.27
N THR A 213 -12.61 -13.57 19.12
CA THR A 213 -11.35 -14.31 19.07
C THR A 213 -10.47 -13.82 17.92
N LEU A 214 -10.99 -13.75 16.69
CA LEU A 214 -10.19 -13.30 15.53
C LEU A 214 -9.60 -11.89 15.68
N LEU A 215 -10.31 -10.98 16.37
CA LEU A 215 -9.91 -9.59 16.62
C LEU A 215 -8.92 -9.42 17.76
N THR A 216 -9.00 -10.27 18.79
CA THR A 216 -8.25 -10.08 20.06
C THR A 216 -7.14 -11.09 20.28
N GLU A 217 -7.19 -12.25 19.62
CA GLU A 217 -6.20 -13.30 19.81
C GLU A 217 -4.81 -12.82 19.36
N PRO A 218 -3.77 -13.02 20.20
CA PRO A 218 -2.40 -12.74 19.83
C PRO A 218 -2.03 -13.41 18.51
N ILE A 219 -1.42 -12.64 17.62
CA ILE A 219 -1.00 -13.16 16.34
C ILE A 219 0.31 -13.92 16.54
N SER A 220 0.28 -15.23 16.26
CA SER A 220 1.47 -16.06 16.09
C SER A 220 1.74 -16.30 14.60
N PHE A 221 3.03 -16.41 14.26
CA PHE A 221 3.51 -16.79 12.92
C PHE A 221 4.33 -18.10 12.96
N ASP A 222 4.23 -18.83 14.08
CA ASP A 222 4.81 -20.15 14.31
C ASP A 222 3.82 -21.28 13.97
#